data_AF-A0AAD3M1P1-F1
#
_entry.id   AF-A0AAD3M1P1-F1
#
_cell.length_a   1.000
_cell.length_b   1.000
_cell.length_c   1.000
_cell.angle_alpha   90.00
_cell.angle_beta   90.00
_cell.angle_gamma   90.00
#
_symmetry.space_group_name_H-M   'P 1'
#
loop_
_entity.id
_entity.type
_entity.pdbx_description
1 polymer ?
#
loop_
_entity_poly.entity_id
_entity_poly.type
_entity_poly.pdbx_seq_one_letter_code
_entity_poly.pdbx_strand_id
1 'polypeptide(L)' 'LNQRPTVDELRDRKILIRFSDYVEVAKAQDYDRRADKPWTRLSAADKAAIRKELNEFKSTEMEVHASSKHLTRFHRP' A
#
# COMPACT_ATOMS: atom_id res chain seq x y z
N LEU A 1 -18.28 -25.42 17.50
CA LEU A 1 -18.90 -24.08 17.54
C LEU A 1 -17.93 -23.14 18.24
N ASN A 2 -17.32 -22.20 17.52
CA ASN A 2 -16.51 -21.17 18.17
C ASN A 2 -17.48 -20.22 18.90
N GLN A 3 -17.52 -20.30 20.23
CA GLN A 3 -18.29 -19.37 21.05
C GLN A 3 -17.77 -17.96 20.76
N ARG A 4 -18.69 -17.08 20.36
CA ARG A 4 -18.38 -15.66 20.26
C ARG A 4 -18.30 -15.12 21.70
N PRO A 5 -17.21 -14.42 22.06
CA PRO A 5 -17.09 -13.79 23.36
C PRO A 5 -18.20 -12.77 23.58
N THR A 6 -18.60 -12.60 24.84
CA THR A 6 -19.65 -11.65 25.23
C THR A 6 -19.13 -10.21 25.20
N VAL A 7 -20.03 -9.23 25.16
CA VAL A 7 -19.65 -7.80 25.13
C VAL A 7 -18.85 -7.41 26.39
N ASP A 8 -19.17 -8.02 27.52
CA ASP A 8 -18.48 -7.76 28.79
C ASP A 8 -17.05 -8.31 28.78
N GLU A 9 -16.82 -9.50 28.20
CA GLU A 9 -15.46 -10.03 27.98
C GLU A 9 -14.62 -9.13 27.06
N LEU A 10 -15.23 -8.50 26.06
CA LEU A 10 -14.55 -7.57 25.16
C LEU A 10 -14.23 -6.23 25.84
N ARG A 11 -15.06 -5.78 26.79
CA ARG A 11 -14.82 -4.59 27.63
C ARG A 11 -13.69 -4.82 28.62
N ASP A 12 -13.71 -5.96 29.33
CA ASP A 12 -12.69 -6.33 30.32
C ASP A 12 -11.30 -6.45 29.69
N ARG A 13 -11.24 -7.02 28.48
CA ARG A 13 -10.00 -7.13 27.69
C ARG A 13 -9.59 -5.81 27.02
N LYS A 14 -10.36 -4.72 27.22
CA LYS A 14 -10.20 -3.41 26.56
C LYS A 14 -10.08 -3.48 25.03
N ILE A 15 -10.73 -4.49 24.43
CA ILE A 15 -10.73 -4.72 22.97
C ILE A 15 -11.72 -3.77 22.28
N LEU A 16 -12.70 -3.25 23.03
CA LEU A 16 -13.62 -2.24 22.51
C LEU A 16 -12.93 -0.88 22.39
N ILE A 17 -12.16 -0.70 21.32
CA ILE A 17 -11.85 0.64 20.82
C ILE A 17 -13.19 1.37 20.60
N ARG A 18 -13.35 2.52 21.25
CA ARG A 18 -14.54 3.36 21.09
C ARG A 18 -14.28 4.32 19.95
N PHE A 19 -15.14 4.29 18.94
CA PHE A 19 -15.15 5.30 17.90
C PHE A 19 -16.06 6.45 18.32
N SER A 20 -15.69 7.68 17.98
CA SER A 20 -16.59 8.83 18.11
C SER A 20 -17.70 8.71 17.06
N ASP A 21 -18.94 8.89 17.49
CA ASP A 21 -20.08 8.98 16.58
C ASP A 21 -20.16 10.35 15.88
N TYR A 22 -19.41 11.33 16.38
CA TYR A 22 -19.29 12.65 15.77
C TYR A 22 -18.20 12.65 14.69
N VAL A 23 -18.58 13.07 13.48
CA VAL A 23 -17.70 13.24 12.33
C VAL A 23 -17.70 14.71 11.91
N GLU A 24 -16.55 15.37 12.01
CA GLU A 24 -16.38 16.75 11.53
C GLU A 24 -16.25 16.77 10.01
N VAL A 25 -16.95 17.71 9.36
CA VAL A 25 -16.96 17.86 7.90
C VAL A 25 -16.51 19.28 7.54
N ALA A 26 -15.51 19.36 6.67
CA ALA A 26 -15.02 20.61 6.10
C ALA A 26 -15.07 20.57 4.57
N LYS A 27 -15.13 21.75 3.93
CA LYS A 27 -15.10 21.85 2.47
C LYS A 27 -13.69 21.57 1.96
N ALA A 28 -13.57 20.61 1.05
CA ALA A 28 -12.34 20.43 0.29
C ALA A 28 -12.19 21.53 -0.76
N GLN A 29 -10.96 21.77 -1.22
CA GLN A 29 -10.71 22.69 -2.32
C GLN A 29 -11.46 22.26 -3.59
N ASP A 30 -12.05 23.21 -4.30
CA ASP A 30 -12.76 22.98 -5.56
C ASP A 30 -11.88 23.38 -6.74
N TYR A 31 -11.10 22.41 -7.22
CA TYR A 31 -10.23 22.56 -8.38
C TYR A 31 -10.17 21.25 -9.17
N ASP A 32 -9.72 21.34 -10.42
CA ASP A 32 -9.57 20.20 -11.30
C ASP A 32 -8.40 19.29 -10.88
N ARG A 33 -8.72 18.09 -10.40
CA ARG A 33 -7.76 17.06 -9.99
C ARG A 33 -7.47 16.03 -11.09
N ARG A 34 -7.96 16.24 -12.32
CA ARG A 34 -7.72 15.32 -13.42
C ARG A 34 -6.22 15.28 -13.73
N ALA A 35 -5.71 14.07 -13.89
CA ALA A 35 -4.36 13.80 -14.35
C ALA A 35 -4.42 12.68 -15.39
N ASP A 36 -3.51 12.72 -16.35
CA ASP A 36 -3.34 11.63 -17.29
C ASP A 36 -2.89 10.34 -16.57
N LYS A 37 -3.23 9.19 -17.16
CA LYS A 37 -2.92 7.86 -16.62
C LYS A 37 -1.98 7.13 -17.57
N PRO A 38 -0.70 7.52 -17.67
CA PRO A 38 0.22 7.00 -18.68
C PRO A 38 0.44 5.49 -18.58
N TRP A 39 0.33 4.91 -17.38
CA TRP A 39 0.45 3.46 -17.15
C TRP A 39 -0.60 2.62 -17.90
N THR A 40 -1.72 3.23 -18.32
CA THR A 40 -2.77 2.54 -19.10
C THR A 40 -2.38 2.28 -20.56
N ARG A 41 -1.39 3.01 -21.08
CA ARG A 41 -0.96 2.94 -22.49
C ARG A 41 0.37 2.19 -22.69
N LEU A 42 0.88 1.52 -21.66
CA LEU A 42 2.13 0.77 -21.73
C LEU A 42 1.96 -0.51 -22.55
N SER A 43 2.76 -0.64 -23.62
CA SER A 43 2.84 -1.86 -24.43
C SER A 43 3.54 -3.00 -23.67
N ALA A 44 3.51 -4.20 -24.24
CA ALA A 44 4.25 -5.34 -23.69
C ALA A 44 5.77 -5.09 -23.69
N ALA A 45 6.28 -4.42 -24.74
CA ALA A 45 7.69 -4.04 -24.85
C ALA A 45 8.08 -3.00 -23.80
N ASP A 46 7.26 -1.97 -23.60
CA ASP A 46 7.52 -0.94 -22.57
C ASP A 46 7.59 -1.57 -21.18
N LYS A 47 6.65 -2.46 -20.87
CA LYS A 47 6.66 -3.19 -19.59
C LYS A 47 7.90 -4.06 -19.44
N ALA A 48 8.40 -4.67 -20.52
CA ALA A 48 9.63 -5.48 -20.46
C ALA A 48 10.87 -4.61 -20.21
N ALA A 49 10.98 -3.47 -20.91
CA ALA A 49 12.03 -2.50 -20.68
C ALA A 49 12.03 -1.97 -19.24
N ILE A 50 10.87 -1.56 -18.72
CA ILE A 50 10.72 -1.07 -17.34
C ILE A 50 11.11 -2.15 -16.31
N ARG A 51 10.75 -3.43 -16.53
CA ARG A 51 11.15 -4.51 -15.62
C ARG A 51 12.67 -4.70 -15.60
N LYS A 52 13.32 -4.61 -16.76
CA LYS A 52 14.78 -4.69 -16.87
C LYS A 52 15.45 -3.55 -16.11
N GLU A 53 15.03 -2.31 -16.39
CA GLU A 53 15.55 -1.10 -15.75
C GLU A 53 15.40 -1.16 -14.22
N LEU A 54 14.21 -1.52 -13.72
CA LEU A 54 13.96 -1.64 -12.28
C LEU A 54 14.81 -2.71 -11.61
N ASN A 55 15.07 -3.83 -12.30
CA ASN A 55 15.92 -4.89 -11.75
C ASN A 55 17.38 -4.46 -11.69
N GLU A 56 17.87 -3.78 -12.73
CA GLU A 56 19.21 -3.23 -12.79
C GLU A 56 19.41 -2.23 -11.65
N PHE A 57 18.56 -1.21 -11.56
CA PHE A 57 18.57 -0.21 -10.48
C PHE A 57 18.58 -0.86 -9.08
N LYS A 58 17.70 -1.84 -8.83
CA LYS A 58 17.60 -2.53 -7.53
C LYS A 58 18.83 -3.36 -7.18
N SER A 59 19.59 -3.79 -8.19
CA SER A 59 20.76 -4.63 -8.00
C SER A 59 22.06 -3.83 -7.80
N THR A 60 22.16 -2.66 -8.43
CA THR A 60 23.42 -1.89 -8.50
C THR A 60 23.37 -0.55 -7.78
N GLU A 61 22.21 0.10 -7.70
CA GLU A 61 22.10 1.51 -7.27
C GLU A 61 21.27 1.69 -6.00
N MET A 62 20.20 0.92 -5.84
CA MET A 62 19.31 1.06 -4.69
C MET A 62 19.97 0.52 -3.42
N GLU A 63 20.29 1.41 -2.48
CA GLU A 63 20.83 1.00 -1.19
C GLU A 63 19.77 0.23 -0.39
N VAL A 64 20.15 -0.97 0.06
CA VAL A 64 19.31 -1.81 0.91
C VAL A 64 20.16 -2.37 2.03
N HIS A 65 19.68 -2.22 3.27
CA HIS A 65 20.32 -2.78 4.44
C HIS A 65 20.57 -4.29 4.25
N ALA A 66 21.73 -4.78 4.69
CA ALA A 66 22.18 -6.15 4.41
C ALA A 66 21.16 -7.22 4.84
N SER A 67 20.54 -7.06 6.02
CA SER A 67 19.51 -7.99 6.51
C SER A 67 18.20 -7.94 5.72
N SER A 68 17.95 -6.87 4.97
CA SER A 68 16.69 -6.63 4.24
C SER A 68 16.79 -6.93 2.76
N LYS A 69 17.95 -7.34 2.23
CA LYS A 69 18.14 -7.62 0.79
C LYS A 69 17.15 -8.67 0.24
N HIS A 70 16.73 -9.62 1.07
CA HIS A 70 15.75 -10.64 0.70
C HIS A 70 14.34 -10.08 0.45
N LEU A 71 14.04 -8.85 0.89
CA LEU A 71 12.78 -8.16 0.66
C LEU A 71 12.77 -7.37 -0.65
N THR A 72 13.92 -7.20 -1.31
CA THR A 72 14.01 -6.49 -2.59
C THR A 72 13.18 -7.19 -3.65
N ARG A 73 12.09 -6.55 -4.09
CA ARG A 73 11.17 -7.11 -5.08
C ARG A 73 11.74 -6.97 -6.49
N PHE A 74 12.35 -8.01 -7.02
CA PHE A 74 12.74 -8.12 -8.43
C PHE A 74 11.58 -8.55 -9.31
N HIS A 75 11.52 -8.07 -10.55
CA HIS A 75 10.51 -8.40 -11.55
C HIS A 75 10.98 -9.55 -12.47
N ARG A 76 10.06 -10.28 -13.08
CA ARG A 76 10.42 -11.29 -14.10
C ARG A 76 10.94 -10.57 -15.36
N PRO A 77 11.92 -11.14 -16.09
CA PRO A 77 12.29 -10.66 -17.42
C PRO A 77 11.08 -10.55 -18.34
#